data_AF-A0A1T4LVH2-F1
#
_entry.id   AF-A0A1T4LVH2-F1
#
_cell.length_a   1.000
_cell.length_b   1.000
_cell.length_c   1.000
_cell.angle_alpha   90.00
_cell.angle_beta   90.00
_cell.angle_gamma   90.00
#
_symmetry.space_group_name_H-M   'P 1'
#
loop_
_entity.id
_entity.type
_entity.pdbx_description
1 polymer ?
#
loop_
_entity_poly.entity_id
_entity_poly.type
_entity_poly.pdbx_seq_one_letter_code
_entity_poly.pdbx_strand_id
1 'polypeptide(L)'
;MQIISNVYTDLEEEKKIKKMIKAVSKYKPVKSLYLITMPLSKEALLEVYNYNMLIQPIFKERDKEIIIVGITNKKKSANMLLRDITEDCLKKSGGLDIPEFIRNCFTLSPLKKRKFEKR
;
A
#
# COMPACT_ATOMS: atom_id res chain seq x y z
N MET A 1 -8.43 5.13 -2.17
CA MET A 1 -7.07 4.68 -1.80
C MET A 1 -6.08 5.67 -2.39
N GLN A 2 -4.95 5.87 -1.72
CA GLN A 2 -3.80 6.61 -2.24
C GLN A 2 -2.60 5.67 -2.30
N ILE A 3 -1.62 5.99 -3.14
CA ILE A 3 -0.36 5.25 -3.25
C ILE A 3 0.80 6.24 -3.25
N ILE A 4 1.90 5.88 -2.60
CA ILE A 4 3.13 6.69 -2.65
C ILE A 4 3.78 6.65 -4.05
N SER A 5 4.50 7.71 -4.40
CA SER A 5 5.43 7.69 -5.53
C SER A 5 6.55 6.69 -5.27
N ASN A 6 6.96 5.92 -6.29
CA ASN A 6 8.02 4.91 -6.16
C ASN A 6 7.76 3.89 -5.04
N VAL A 7 6.63 3.19 -5.13
CA VAL A 7 6.16 2.22 -4.15
C VAL A 7 7.21 1.14 -3.83
N TYR A 8 7.35 0.78 -2.55
CA TYR A 8 8.24 -0.29 -2.13
C TYR A 8 7.77 -1.62 -2.70
N THR A 9 8.67 -2.37 -3.34
CA THR A 9 8.30 -3.64 -3.97
C THR A 9 9.51 -4.53 -4.17
N ASP A 10 9.31 -5.85 -4.04
CA ASP A 10 10.30 -6.89 -4.36
C ASP A 10 10.16 -7.38 -5.81
N LEU A 11 9.31 -6.74 -6.61
CA LEU A 11 9.07 -7.09 -8.00
C LEU A 11 10.12 -6.41 -8.88
N GLU A 12 10.94 -7.20 -9.57
CA GLU A 12 11.99 -6.66 -10.45
C GLU A 12 11.42 -6.10 -11.77
N GLU A 13 10.29 -6.65 -12.24
CA GLU A 13 9.69 -6.24 -13.50
C GLU A 13 8.72 -5.06 -13.33
N GLU A 14 9.11 -3.88 -13.83
CA GLU A 14 8.23 -2.70 -13.88
C GLU A 14 6.86 -2.97 -14.50
N LYS A 15 6.81 -3.82 -15.53
CA LYS A 15 5.55 -4.20 -16.20
C LYS A 15 4.60 -4.89 -15.23
N LYS A 16 5.11 -5.76 -14.34
CA LYS A 16 4.32 -6.44 -13.31
C LYS A 16 3.83 -5.45 -12.26
N ILE A 17 4.69 -4.55 -11.79
CA ILE A 17 4.32 -3.49 -10.83
C ILE A 17 3.18 -2.63 -11.42
N LYS A 18 3.37 -2.09 -12.62
CA LYS A 18 2.37 -1.27 -13.33
C LYS A 18 1.06 -2.03 -13.53
N LYS A 19 1.10 -3.33 -13.85
CA LYS A 19 -0.09 -4.18 -13.99
C LYS A 19 -0.82 -4.33 -12.65
N MET A 20 -0.11 -4.53 -11.55
CA MET A 20 -0.69 -4.64 -10.21
C MET A 20 -1.31 -3.33 -9.75
N ILE A 21 -0.59 -2.20 -9.85
CA ILE A 21 -1.13 -0.86 -9.52
C ILE A 21 -2.38 -0.56 -10.35
N LYS A 22 -2.38 -0.91 -11.65
CA LYS A 22 -3.56 -0.76 -12.52
C LYS A 22 -4.73 -1.65 -12.10
N ALA A 23 -4.48 -2.84 -11.56
CA ALA A 23 -5.52 -3.71 -11.03
C ALA A 23 -6.13 -3.15 -9.74
N VAL A 24 -5.28 -2.67 -8.81
CA VAL A 24 -5.68 -1.99 -7.57
C VAL A 24 -6.51 -0.75 -7.89
N SER A 25 -6.04 0.10 -8.81
CA SER A 25 -6.78 1.30 -9.25
C SER A 25 -8.13 0.97 -9.89
N LYS A 26 -8.34 -0.24 -10.39
CA LYS A 26 -9.60 -0.69 -10.99
C LYS A 26 -10.44 -1.53 -10.03
N TYR A 27 -10.00 -1.73 -8.78
CA TYR A 27 -10.63 -2.61 -7.81
C TYR A 27 -10.88 -4.02 -8.36
N LYS A 28 -10.03 -4.48 -9.29
CA LYS A 28 -10.11 -5.82 -9.86
C LYS A 28 -9.46 -6.79 -8.89
N PRO A 29 -10.09 -7.90 -8.50
CA PRO A 29 -9.47 -8.89 -7.63
C PRO A 29 -8.20 -9.46 -8.28
N VAL A 30 -7.18 -9.70 -7.46
CA VAL A 30 -5.89 -10.23 -7.90
C VAL A 30 -5.49 -11.37 -6.98
N LYS A 31 -5.03 -12.48 -7.56
CA LYS A 31 -4.51 -13.62 -6.78
C LYS A 31 -3.15 -13.26 -6.22
N SER A 32 -2.93 -13.56 -4.94
CA SER A 32 -1.65 -13.38 -4.25
C SER A 32 -1.10 -11.95 -4.40
N LEU A 33 -1.88 -10.94 -4.02
CA LEU A 33 -1.43 -9.56 -3.94
C LEU A 33 -1.53 -9.09 -2.49
N TYR A 34 -0.42 -8.62 -1.96
CA TYR A 34 -0.31 -8.08 -0.61
C TYR A 34 0.12 -6.62 -0.68
N LEU A 35 -0.57 -5.80 0.10
CA LEU A 35 -0.33 -4.37 0.19
C LEU A 35 0.17 -4.06 1.60
N ILE A 36 1.23 -3.27 1.66
CA ILE A 36 1.67 -2.63 2.89
C ILE A 36 1.03 -1.25 2.90
N THR A 37 0.30 -0.94 3.97
CA THR A 37 -0.43 0.31 4.11
C THR A 37 0.01 1.06 5.35
N MET A 38 -0.21 2.38 5.33
CA MET A 38 -0.30 3.15 6.57
C MET A 38 -1.35 2.51 7.49
N PRO A 39 -1.17 2.64 8.81
CA PRO A 39 -2.00 1.96 9.77
C PRO A 39 -3.42 2.53 9.76
N LEU A 40 -4.41 1.67 9.54
CA LEU A 40 -5.83 1.96 9.70
C LEU A 40 -6.27 1.82 11.16
N SER A 41 -5.55 1.00 11.93
CA SER A 41 -5.64 0.94 13.39
C SER A 41 -4.73 1.98 14.05
N LYS A 42 -5.04 2.41 15.27
CA LYS A 42 -4.26 3.46 15.97
C LYS A 42 -2.93 2.97 16.57
N GLU A 43 -2.73 1.66 16.64
CA GLU A 43 -1.65 1.04 17.43
C GLU A 43 -0.51 0.50 16.55
N ALA A 44 -0.74 0.32 15.25
CA ALA A 44 0.25 -0.20 14.32
C ALA A 44 1.08 0.93 13.70
N LEU A 45 2.34 0.63 13.34
CA LEU A 45 3.18 1.53 12.54
C LEU A 45 2.91 1.39 11.03
N LEU A 46 2.70 0.16 10.58
CA LEU A 46 2.37 -0.23 9.22
C LEU A 46 1.55 -1.52 9.27
N GLU A 47 0.67 -1.73 8.29
CA GLU A 47 -0.20 -2.90 8.22
C GLU A 47 -0.01 -3.65 6.91
N VAL A 48 -0.20 -4.97 6.95
CA VAL A 48 -0.15 -5.84 5.76
C VAL A 48 -1.53 -6.42 5.51
N TYR A 49 -2.07 -6.12 4.35
CA TYR A 49 -3.35 -6.64 3.91
C TYR A 49 -3.20 -7.52 2.67
N ASN A 50 -3.95 -8.63 2.64
CA ASN A 50 -4.28 -9.22 1.36
C ASN A 50 -5.20 -8.24 0.62
N TYR A 51 -4.83 -7.86 -0.59
CA TYR A 51 -5.56 -6.85 -1.35
C TYR A 51 -7.04 -7.17 -1.52
N ASN A 52 -7.41 -8.44 -1.71
CA ASN A 52 -8.82 -8.81 -1.88
C ASN A 52 -9.65 -8.57 -0.61
N MET A 53 -9.04 -8.47 0.58
CA MET A 53 -9.74 -8.02 1.79
C MET A 53 -10.16 -6.55 1.68
N LEU A 54 -9.28 -5.69 1.16
CA LEU A 54 -9.54 -4.26 1.00
C LEU A 54 -10.61 -3.94 -0.06
N ILE A 55 -10.95 -4.91 -0.92
CA ILE A 55 -12.07 -4.79 -1.87
C ILE A 55 -13.43 -5.00 -1.16
N GLN A 56 -13.45 -5.64 0.00
CA GLN A 56 -14.70 -5.97 0.70
C GLN A 56 -15.47 -4.72 1.15
N PRO A 57 -16.80 -4.80 1.28
CA PRO A 57 -17.64 -3.64 1.61
C PRO A 57 -17.24 -2.92 2.90
N ILE A 58 -16.77 -3.64 3.92
CA ILE A 58 -16.37 -3.06 5.22
C ILE A 58 -15.22 -2.04 5.11
N PHE A 59 -14.35 -2.19 4.11
CA PHE A 59 -13.25 -1.26 3.85
C PHE A 59 -13.63 -0.13 2.89
N LYS A 60 -14.87 -0.11 2.37
CA LYS A 60 -15.34 0.89 1.40
C LYS A 60 -15.38 2.29 1.99
N GLU A 61 -15.86 2.41 3.23
CA GLU A 61 -15.99 3.70 3.91
C GLU A 61 -14.62 4.29 4.26
N ARG A 62 -13.64 3.40 4.50
CA ARG A 62 -12.25 3.73 4.81
C ARG A 62 -11.34 3.84 3.58
N ASP A 63 -11.90 3.80 2.37
CA ASP A 63 -11.11 3.79 1.13
C ASP A 63 -10.17 5.00 1.01
N LYS A 64 -10.58 6.16 1.53
CA LYS A 64 -9.77 7.39 1.53
C LYS A 64 -8.61 7.36 2.53
N GLU A 65 -8.74 6.57 3.59
CA GLU A 65 -7.73 6.45 4.65
C GLU A 65 -6.62 5.46 4.27
N ILE A 66 -6.90 4.57 3.31
CA ILE A 66 -5.92 3.59 2.84
C ILE A 66 -4.86 4.28 1.97
N ILE A 67 -3.66 4.43 2.56
CA ILE A 67 -2.44 4.87 1.89
C ILE A 67 -1.53 3.65 1.70
N ILE A 68 -1.26 3.29 0.45
CA ILE A 68 -0.41 2.15 0.08
C ILE A 68 1.04 2.63 -0.01
N VAL A 69 1.92 2.00 0.78
CA VAL A 69 3.35 2.27 0.79
C VAL A 69 4.18 1.16 0.13
N GLY A 70 3.64 -0.07 0.07
CA GLY A 70 4.34 -1.21 -0.51
C GLY A 70 3.43 -2.21 -1.21
N ILE A 71 3.99 -2.93 -2.20
CA ILE A 71 3.30 -3.94 -3.00
C ILE A 71 4.18 -5.17 -3.20
N THR A 72 3.61 -6.35 -2.99
CA THR A 72 4.26 -7.62 -3.32
C THR A 72 3.26 -8.70 -3.74
N ASN A 73 3.76 -9.71 -4.44
CA ASN A 73 2.99 -10.91 -4.80
C ASN A 73 3.17 -12.08 -3.80
N LYS A 74 4.00 -11.93 -2.77
CA LYS A 74 4.34 -12.99 -1.80
C LYS A 74 4.12 -12.52 -0.37
N LYS A 75 3.46 -13.34 0.44
CA LYS A 75 3.25 -13.03 1.87
C LYS A 75 4.57 -12.84 2.63
N LYS A 76 5.55 -13.71 2.40
CA LYS A 76 6.87 -13.63 3.06
C LYS A 76 7.59 -12.32 2.73
N SER A 77 7.55 -11.92 1.46
CA SER A 77 8.15 -10.65 1.01
C SER A 77 7.47 -9.43 1.63
N ALA A 78 6.18 -9.50 1.99
CA ALA A 78 5.51 -8.37 2.62
C ALA A 78 6.15 -8.00 3.97
N ASN A 79 6.57 -9.01 4.74
CA ASN A 79 7.29 -8.78 6.00
C ASN A 79 8.71 -8.24 5.78
N MET A 80 9.34 -8.61 4.66
CA MET A 80 10.64 -8.04 4.29
C MET A 80 10.49 -6.56 3.92
N LEU A 81 9.48 -6.21 3.11
CA LEU A 81 9.19 -4.81 2.78
C LEU A 81 8.85 -3.96 4.01
N LEU A 82 8.11 -4.51 4.98
CA LEU A 82 7.88 -3.83 6.26
C LEU A 82 9.19 -3.46 6.96
N ARG A 83 10.12 -4.41 7.01
CA ARG A 83 11.44 -4.21 7.60
C ARG A 83 12.21 -3.15 6.83
N ASP A 84 12.25 -3.24 5.50
CA ASP A 84 12.98 -2.31 4.64
C ASP A 84 12.47 -0.87 4.82
N ILE A 85 11.15 -0.67 4.84
CA ILE A 85 10.54 0.65 5.08
C ILE A 85 10.92 1.19 6.46
N THR A 86 10.92 0.33 7.48
CA THR A 86 11.24 0.71 8.86
C THR A 86 12.73 1.08 9.00
N GLU A 87 13.61 0.31 8.39
CA GLU A 87 15.06 0.59 8.38
C GLU A 87 15.37 1.89 7.61
N ASP A 88 14.72 2.11 6.47
CA ASP A 88 14.86 3.34 5.69
C ASP A 88 14.39 4.57 6.47
N CYS A 89 13.26 4.45 7.17
CA CYS A 89 12.75 5.51 8.04
C CYS A 89 13.79 5.84 9.13
N LEU A 90 14.33 4.83 9.80
CA LEU A 90 15.32 5.02 10.86
C LEU A 90 16.59 5.71 10.34
N LYS A 91 17.10 5.27 9.18
CA LYS A 91 18.31 5.83 8.58
C LYS A 91 18.14 7.28 8.13
N LYS A 92 16.97 7.65 7.61
CA LYS A 92 16.73 8.98 7.03
C LYS A 92 16.20 10.00 8.03
N SER A 93 15.33 9.58 8.94
CA SER A 93 14.73 10.47 9.95
C SER A 93 15.50 10.50 11.27
N GLY A 94 16.37 9.51 11.52
CA GLY A 94 17.02 9.33 12.83
C GLY A 94 16.09 8.81 13.91
N GLY A 95 14.85 8.45 13.57
CA GLY A 95 13.82 7.96 14.49
C GLY A 95 12.80 7.05 13.81
N LEU A 96 11.72 6.73 14.51
CA LEU A 96 10.65 5.82 14.05
C LEU A 96 9.33 6.55 13.73
N ASP A 97 9.42 7.74 13.12
CA ASP A 97 8.24 8.49 12.66
C ASP A 97 7.94 8.16 11.18
N ILE A 98 7.21 7.07 10.96
CA ILE A 98 6.80 6.62 9.62
C ILE A 98 5.89 7.66 8.93
N PRO A 99 4.87 8.25 9.58
CA PRO A 99 4.04 9.27 8.94
C PRO A 99 4.81 10.51 8.45
N GLU A 100 5.76 11.02 9.23
CA GLU A 100 6.62 12.12 8.82
C GLU A 100 7.57 11.71 7.70
N PHE A 101 8.20 10.54 7.82
CA PHE A 101 9.06 9.98 6.77
C PHE A 101 8.34 9.89 5.43
N ILE A 102 7.10 9.36 5.41
CA ILE A 102 6.32 9.22 4.18
C ILE A 102 5.98 10.58 3.57
N ARG A 103 5.60 11.56 4.41
CA ARG A 103 5.28 12.93 3.95
C ARG A 103 6.49 13.65 3.36
N ASN A 104 7.67 13.46 3.93
CA ASN A 104 8.88 14.17 3.49
C ASN A 104 9.54 13.51 2.27
N CYS A 105 9.47 12.18 2.16
CA CYS A 105 10.19 11.44 1.11
C CYS A 105 9.35 11.08 -0.11
N PHE A 106 8.01 11.09 -0.02
CA PHE A 106 7.15 10.59 -1.07
C PHE A 106 5.95 11.49 -1.35
N THR A 107 5.48 11.46 -2.59
CA THR A 107 4.24 12.14 -3.00
C THR A 107 3.08 11.15 -3.03
N LEU A 108 1.90 11.58 -2.58
CA LEU A 108 0.71 10.75 -2.57
C LEU A 108 -0.10 10.94 -3.85
N SER A 109 -0.24 9.86 -4.62
CA SER A 109 -1.08 9.82 -5.81
C SER A 109 -2.44 9.17 -5.48
N PRO A 110 -3.57 9.85 -5.74
CA PRO A 110 -4.88 9.24 -5.56
C PRO A 110 -5.10 8.15 -6.61
N LEU A 111 -5.54 6.97 -6.18
CA LEU A 111 -6.04 5.95 -7.09
C LEU A 111 -7.47 6.30 -7.52
N LYS A 112 -7.87 5.93 -8.74
CA LYS A 112 -9.21 6.21 -9.25
C LYS A 112 -10.27 5.76 -8.24
N LYS A 113 -11.29 6.59 -8.02
CA LYS A 113 -12.42 6.23 -7.16
C LYS A 113 -13.10 4.98 -7.71
N ARG A 114 -13.50 4.09 -6.80
CA ARG A 114 -14.33 2.92 -7.11
C ARG A 114 -15.62 3.39 -7.78
N LYS A 115 -15.72 3.24 -9.10
CA LYS A 115 -16.98 3.49 -9.82
C LYS A 115 -17.97 2.42 -9.38
N PHE A 116 -19.08 2.83 -8.78
CA PHE A 116 -20.24 1.95 -8.65
C PHE A 116 -21.24 2.33 -9.74
N GLU A 117 -21.47 1.40 -10.67
CA GLU A 117 -22.75 1.30 -11.35
C GLU A 117 -23.79 0.95 -10.29
N LYS A 118 -24.82 1.79 -10.19
CA LYS A 118 -26.06 1.44 -9.51
C LYS A 118 -26.62 0.21 -10.23
N ARG A 119 -26.70 -0.92 -9.56
CA ARG A 119 -27.55 -2.05 -9.93
C ARG A 119 -28.50 -2.29 -8.78
#